data_AF-A0A3D4PCM4-F1
#
_entry.id   AF-A0A3D4PCM4-F1
#
_cell.length_a   1.000
_cell.length_b   1.000
_cell.length_c   1.000
_cell.angle_alpha   90.00
_cell.angle_beta   90.00
_cell.angle_gamma   90.00
#
_symmetry.space_group_name_H-M   'P 1'
#
loop_
_entity.id
_entity.type
_entity.pdbx_description
1 polymer ?
#
loop_
_entity_poly.entity_id
_entity_poly.type
_entity_poly.pdbx_seq_one_letter_code
_entity_poly.pdbx_strand_id
1 'polypeptide(L)'
;MYDQLMNNWRNPVVEIHYPRDFLLIACAFAYGIFRASAFSPFLRNEYRDWLLTTPWRYGKPLPLGPLRLIPQDVFIVLFLVILGLYRPPEPQLIIRIPFVFLFAYTLCSIFSFVVARHWFVMYVLAFGLTSTPLLLFLPFGYAEVAIVLLYTVAWLGFREILINLPVQADTFTTNFNYSFLMDAETEARYTNKLGNPFDQLRPDLPPWQLPRWHGVMISLLIGTFYYSGLSVISLASGQPGVMDDIAFGNFPMMCMMIFVAFGVYLVTMTNNHLPPLSLLGRLRTGRLLIPSYDRVYSPALGILTVVSLASEQWWNRGQNFAITSTACLIVCGMCLLVFTPNLAEWQLTSSCRIGMGALGKQSALQAQQQKKNDQQLASSG
;
A
#
# COMPACT_ATOMS: atom_id res chain seq x y z
N MET A 1 -6.87 3.50 37.71
CA MET A 1 -6.16 4.08 36.55
C MET A 1 -6.77 5.41 36.13
N TYR A 2 -8.08 5.51 35.82
CA TYR A 2 -8.74 6.79 35.49
C TYR A 2 -8.65 7.83 36.62
N ASP A 3 -8.96 7.48 37.87
CA ASP A 3 -8.84 8.44 39.00
C ASP A 3 -7.39 8.81 39.33
N GLN A 4 -6.43 7.94 39.04
CA GLN A 4 -5.00 8.21 39.18
C GLN A 4 -4.49 9.12 38.06
N LEU A 5 -5.03 8.95 36.84
CA LEU A 5 -4.80 9.84 35.70
C LEU A 5 -5.42 11.22 35.99
N MET A 6 -6.67 11.28 36.45
CA MET A 6 -7.36 12.52 36.79
C MET A 6 -6.75 13.26 38.00
N ASN A 7 -6.23 12.54 39.01
CA ASN A 7 -5.51 13.16 40.12
C ASN A 7 -4.11 13.66 39.72
N ASN A 8 -3.41 12.97 38.82
CA ASN A 8 -2.13 13.46 38.28
C ASN A 8 -2.31 14.68 37.36
N TRP A 9 -3.46 14.81 36.68
CA TRP A 9 -3.79 15.97 35.85
C TRP A 9 -3.96 17.28 36.63
N ARG A 10 -4.20 17.24 37.95
CA ARG A 10 -4.35 18.47 38.77
C ARG A 10 -3.04 19.08 39.25
N ASN A 11 -1.89 18.47 38.98
CA ASN A 11 -0.59 19.06 39.33
C ASN A 11 -0.14 20.01 38.20
N PRO A 12 -0.03 21.34 38.43
CA PRO A 12 0.36 22.29 37.38
C PRO A 12 1.77 22.03 36.83
N VAL A 13 2.62 21.34 37.61
CA VAL A 13 3.92 20.84 37.14
C VAL A 13 3.72 19.82 36.02
N VAL A 14 2.75 18.90 36.13
CA VAL A 14 2.46 17.85 35.14
C VAL A 14 2.00 18.44 33.78
N GLU A 15 1.32 19.58 33.78
CA GLU A 15 0.80 20.22 32.55
C GLU A 15 1.89 20.74 31.59
N ILE A 16 3.04 21.20 32.09
CA ILE A 16 4.12 21.77 31.24
C ILE A 16 4.96 20.65 30.59
N HIS A 17 4.93 19.42 31.11
CA HIS A 17 5.83 18.35 30.68
C HIS A 17 5.35 17.62 29.42
N TYR A 18 4.05 17.36 29.29
CA TYR A 18 3.52 16.70 28.11
C TYR A 18 3.78 17.46 26.80
N PRO A 19 3.58 18.81 26.74
CA PRO A 19 3.89 19.57 25.54
C PRO A 19 5.34 19.47 25.12
N ARG A 20 6.28 19.51 26.07
CA ARG A 20 7.72 19.38 25.82
C ARG A 20 8.06 18.00 25.26
N ASP A 21 7.61 16.93 25.93
CA ASP A 21 7.95 15.56 25.53
C ASP A 21 7.34 15.22 24.17
N PHE A 22 6.10 15.67 23.94
CA PHE A 22 5.45 15.63 22.64
C PHE A 22 6.25 16.40 21.58
N LEU A 23 6.70 17.62 21.87
CA LEU A 23 7.50 18.43 20.95
C LEU A 23 8.82 17.72 20.59
N LEU A 24 9.54 17.16 21.56
CA LEU A 24 10.78 16.42 21.31
C LEU A 24 10.56 15.19 20.43
N ILE A 25 9.50 14.41 20.70
CA ILE A 25 9.10 13.26 19.88
C ILE A 25 8.70 13.70 18.47
N ALA A 26 7.91 14.76 18.34
CA ALA A 26 7.49 15.31 17.07
C ALA A 26 8.68 15.83 16.24
N CYS A 27 9.62 16.52 16.88
CA CYS A 27 10.87 16.96 16.24
C CYS A 27 11.71 15.77 15.75
N ALA A 28 11.88 14.73 16.58
CA ALA A 28 12.61 13.52 16.18
C ALA A 28 11.95 12.80 15.00
N PHE A 29 10.61 12.69 15.03
CA PHE A 29 9.83 12.09 13.95
C PHE A 29 9.93 12.89 12.64
N ALA A 30 9.69 14.20 12.72
CA ALA A 30 9.78 15.10 11.57
C ALA A 30 11.19 15.11 10.96
N TYR A 31 12.23 15.09 11.80
CA TYR A 31 13.62 15.02 11.34
C TYR A 31 13.92 13.69 10.65
N GLY A 32 13.40 12.56 11.14
CA GLY A 32 13.53 11.25 10.47
C GLY A 32 12.90 11.23 9.08
N ILE A 33 11.68 11.76 8.93
CA ILE A 33 11.01 11.91 7.62
C ILE A 33 11.81 12.83 6.70
N PHE A 34 12.18 14.02 7.19
CA PHE A 34 12.97 14.98 6.43
C PHE A 34 14.28 14.35 5.93
N ARG A 35 15.00 13.63 6.80
CA ARG A 35 16.28 13.01 6.46
C ARG A 35 16.15 11.92 5.39
N ALA A 36 15.13 11.07 5.50
CA ALA A 36 14.87 10.03 4.49
C ALA A 36 14.42 10.65 3.15
N SER A 37 13.56 11.67 3.18
CA SER A 37 12.97 12.25 1.97
C SER A 37 13.87 13.24 1.22
N ALA A 38 14.54 14.16 1.92
CA ALA A 38 15.32 15.23 1.30
C ALA A 38 16.53 14.70 0.51
N PHE A 39 17.04 13.53 0.90
CA PHE A 39 18.25 12.92 0.34
C PHE A 39 17.93 11.70 -0.55
N SER A 40 16.69 11.22 -0.58
CA SER A 40 16.27 10.10 -1.43
C SER A 40 16.14 10.55 -2.89
N PRO A 41 16.90 9.97 -3.84
CA PRO A 41 16.68 10.24 -5.25
C PRO A 41 15.31 9.76 -5.71
N PHE A 42 14.72 8.74 -5.07
CA PHE A 42 13.43 8.19 -5.46
C PHE A 42 12.25 9.11 -5.13
N LEU A 43 12.39 9.94 -4.09
CA LEU A 43 11.35 10.91 -3.73
C LEU A 43 11.57 12.29 -4.37
N ARG A 44 12.71 12.50 -5.04
CA ARG A 44 13.06 13.75 -5.71
C ARG A 44 13.39 13.51 -7.19
N ASN A 45 12.37 13.69 -8.05
CA ASN A 45 12.49 13.46 -9.49
C ASN A 45 13.69 14.19 -10.11
N GLU A 46 13.88 15.48 -9.82
CA GLU A 46 15.02 16.26 -10.34
C GLU A 46 16.38 15.67 -9.95
N TYR A 47 16.49 15.17 -8.72
CA TYR A 47 17.72 14.57 -8.23
C TYR A 47 17.98 13.21 -8.89
N ARG A 48 16.93 12.40 -9.06
CA ARG A 48 17.01 11.17 -9.84
C ARG A 48 17.46 11.49 -11.27
N ASP A 49 16.81 12.42 -11.95
CA ASP A 49 17.10 12.73 -13.34
C ASP A 49 18.54 13.27 -13.50
N TRP A 50 19.03 14.04 -12.54
CA TRP A 50 20.44 14.43 -12.47
C TRP A 50 21.38 13.22 -12.33
N LEU A 51 21.05 12.25 -11.46
CA LEU A 51 21.85 11.03 -11.31
C LEU A 51 21.85 10.17 -12.58
N LEU A 52 20.74 10.16 -13.34
CA LEU A 52 20.62 9.40 -14.58
C LEU A 52 21.33 10.07 -15.76
N THR A 53 21.43 11.41 -15.76
CA THR A 53 22.04 12.19 -16.86
C THR A 53 23.53 12.47 -16.67
N THR A 54 24.04 12.34 -15.45
CA THR A 54 25.47 12.52 -15.15
C THR A 54 26.22 11.18 -15.15
N PRO A 55 27.54 11.18 -15.39
CA PRO A 55 28.36 9.95 -15.34
C PRO A 55 28.61 9.46 -13.89
N TRP A 56 27.67 9.71 -12.98
CA TRP A 56 27.77 9.28 -11.59
C TRP A 56 27.80 7.75 -11.50
N ARG A 57 28.61 7.22 -10.59
CA ARG A 57 28.72 5.77 -10.34
C ARG A 57 28.73 5.48 -8.85
N TYR A 58 28.25 4.30 -8.48
CA TYR A 58 28.31 3.82 -7.11
C TYR A 58 29.74 3.94 -6.53
N GLY A 59 29.83 4.36 -5.27
CA GLY A 59 31.09 4.64 -4.57
C GLY A 59 31.57 6.09 -4.68
N LYS A 60 31.01 6.90 -5.58
CA LYS A 60 31.22 8.35 -5.58
C LYS A 60 30.28 9.04 -4.56
N PRO A 61 30.71 10.16 -3.94
CA PRO A 61 29.83 10.89 -3.05
C PRO A 61 28.58 11.36 -3.80
N LEU A 62 27.44 11.27 -3.12
CA LEU A 62 26.18 11.82 -3.60
C LEU A 62 26.20 13.34 -3.40
N PRO A 63 25.78 14.16 -4.39
CA PRO A 63 25.91 15.63 -4.31
C PRO A 63 25.09 16.23 -3.17
N LEU A 64 23.93 15.65 -2.88
CA LEU A 64 23.09 16.08 -1.76
C LEU A 64 23.52 15.46 -0.44
N GLY A 65 24.51 14.57 -0.43
CA GLY A 65 24.94 13.82 0.74
C GLY A 65 24.45 12.37 0.75
N PRO A 66 25.01 11.54 1.64
CA PRO A 66 24.73 10.11 1.68
C PRO A 66 23.32 9.80 2.19
N LEU A 67 22.73 8.72 1.67
CA LEU A 67 21.45 8.17 2.15
C LEU A 67 21.55 7.57 3.55
N ARG A 68 22.69 6.95 3.87
CA ARG A 68 22.97 6.42 5.22
C ARG A 68 23.02 7.55 6.24
N LEU A 69 22.71 7.21 7.48
CA LEU A 69 22.88 8.11 8.61
C LEU A 69 24.37 8.50 8.75
N ILE A 70 24.61 9.78 9.02
CA ILE A 70 25.92 10.38 9.22
C ILE A 70 26.08 10.86 10.67
N PRO A 71 27.32 11.12 11.13
CA PRO A 71 27.55 11.63 12.48
C PRO A 71 26.76 12.90 12.81
N GLN A 72 26.46 13.76 11.83
CA GLN A 72 25.60 14.92 12.01
C GLN A 72 24.19 14.56 12.49
N ASP A 73 23.61 13.47 11.96
CA ASP A 73 22.28 13.00 12.37
C ASP A 73 22.32 12.55 13.85
N VAL A 74 23.42 11.91 14.27
CA VAL A 74 23.67 11.51 15.67
C VAL A 74 23.73 12.74 16.58
N PHE A 75 24.43 13.81 16.19
CA PHE A 75 24.50 15.03 17.00
C PHE A 75 23.14 15.71 17.16
N ILE A 76 22.31 15.74 16.11
CA ILE A 76 20.96 16.33 16.18
C ILE A 76 20.06 15.51 17.11
N VAL A 77 20.08 14.19 16.98
CA VAL A 77 19.30 13.30 17.86
C VAL A 77 19.83 13.37 19.30
N LEU A 78 21.15 13.38 19.50
CA LEU A 78 21.77 13.54 20.82
C LEU A 78 21.41 14.88 21.45
N PHE A 79 21.36 15.96 20.67
CA PHE A 79 20.91 17.26 21.15
C PHE A 79 19.45 17.20 21.66
N LEU A 80 18.55 16.55 20.91
CA LEU A 80 17.17 16.32 21.38
C LEU A 80 17.12 15.49 22.66
N VAL A 81 17.97 14.46 22.77
CA VAL A 81 18.11 13.65 23.99
C VAL A 81 18.58 14.51 25.17
N ILE A 82 19.62 15.35 24.99
CA ILE A 82 20.14 16.25 26.02
C ILE A 82 19.07 17.24 26.48
N LEU A 83 18.27 17.79 25.56
CA LEU A 83 17.12 18.63 25.93
C LEU A 83 16.10 17.86 26.77
N GLY A 84 15.91 16.57 26.50
CA GLY A 84 15.11 15.66 27.33
C GLY A 84 15.68 15.44 28.75
N LEU A 85 17.01 15.51 28.92
CA LEU A 85 17.71 15.33 30.21
C LEU A 85 17.56 16.52 31.17
N TYR A 86 17.05 17.68 30.71
CA TYR A 86 16.90 18.88 31.55
C TYR A 86 15.98 18.68 32.77
N ARG A 87 15.23 17.58 32.83
CA ARG A 87 14.48 17.10 34.00
C ARG A 87 14.95 15.69 34.32
N PRO A 88 14.91 15.19 35.58
CA PRO A 88 15.08 13.77 35.89
C PRO A 88 14.21 12.96 34.93
N PRO A 89 14.81 12.39 33.88
CA PRO A 89 14.05 11.87 32.77
C PRO A 89 13.47 10.55 33.22
N GLU A 90 12.24 10.26 32.82
CA GLU A 90 11.87 8.86 32.73
C GLU A 90 12.91 8.22 31.79
N PRO A 91 13.67 7.20 32.24
CA PRO A 91 14.74 6.60 31.43
C PRO A 91 14.25 6.17 30.04
N GLN A 92 12.94 5.89 29.94
CA GLN A 92 12.24 5.54 28.72
C GLN A 92 12.24 6.66 27.67
N LEU A 93 12.09 7.93 28.06
CA LEU A 93 12.01 9.05 27.12
C LEU A 93 13.32 9.23 26.35
N ILE A 94 14.46 9.09 27.04
CA ILE A 94 15.81 9.17 26.45
C ILE A 94 15.95 8.19 25.29
N ILE A 95 15.51 6.95 25.49
CA ILE A 95 15.63 5.86 24.51
C ILE A 95 14.57 5.99 23.39
N ARG A 96 13.39 6.53 23.71
CA ARG A 96 12.31 6.74 22.73
C ARG A 96 12.66 7.77 21.65
N ILE A 97 13.43 8.81 21.95
CA ILE A 97 13.82 9.83 20.96
C ILE A 97 14.56 9.23 19.74
N PRO A 98 15.70 8.51 19.90
CA PRO A 98 16.38 7.88 18.78
C PRO A 98 15.54 6.79 18.12
N PHE A 99 14.73 6.04 18.89
CA PHE A 99 13.80 5.05 18.34
C PHE A 99 12.79 5.70 17.40
N VAL A 100 12.12 6.78 17.81
CA VAL A 100 11.12 7.50 17.01
C VAL A 100 11.75 8.09 15.75
N PHE A 101 12.96 8.64 15.85
CA PHE A 101 13.72 9.11 14.69
C PHE A 101 13.96 7.98 13.68
N LEU A 102 14.47 6.82 14.13
CA LEU A 102 14.74 5.67 13.25
C LEU A 102 13.45 5.06 12.68
N PHE A 103 12.38 5.02 13.48
CA PHE A 103 11.05 4.58 13.04
C PHE A 103 10.55 5.45 11.89
N ALA A 104 10.60 6.77 12.05
CA ALA A 104 10.16 7.74 11.04
C ALA A 104 11.01 7.67 9.76
N TYR A 105 12.34 7.55 9.92
CA TYR A 105 13.26 7.36 8.80
C TYR A 105 12.94 6.08 8.02
N THR A 106 12.73 4.96 8.72
CA THR A 106 12.43 3.66 8.10
C THR A 106 11.06 3.67 7.42
N LEU A 107 10.05 4.28 8.05
CA LEU A 107 8.72 4.48 7.47
C LEU A 107 8.79 5.24 6.15
N CYS A 108 9.51 6.36 6.12
CA CYS A 108 9.70 7.15 4.89
C CYS A 108 10.52 6.39 3.83
N SER A 109 11.47 5.53 4.27
CA SER A 109 12.24 4.67 3.37
C SER A 109 11.38 3.64 2.66
N ILE A 110 10.32 3.10 3.29
CA ILE A 110 9.35 2.19 2.63
C ILE A 110 8.80 2.83 1.35
N PHE A 111 8.41 4.11 1.40
CA PHE A 111 7.94 4.84 0.21
C PHE A 111 9.01 4.94 -0.88
N SER A 112 10.27 5.17 -0.51
CA SER A 112 11.38 5.16 -1.47
C SER A 112 11.53 3.80 -2.15
N PHE A 113 11.38 2.69 -1.40
CA PHE A 113 11.43 1.33 -1.96
C PHE A 113 10.24 0.97 -2.84
N VAL A 114 9.05 1.49 -2.53
CA VAL A 114 7.87 1.39 -3.42
C VAL A 114 8.16 2.07 -4.75
N VAL A 115 8.68 3.29 -4.73
CA VAL A 115 9.02 4.03 -5.97
C VAL A 115 10.16 3.36 -6.73
N ALA A 116 11.16 2.83 -6.02
CA ALA A 116 12.28 2.11 -6.61
C ALA A 116 11.93 0.67 -7.05
N ARG A 117 10.72 0.17 -6.78
CA ARG A 117 10.28 -1.21 -7.09
C ARG A 117 11.10 -2.33 -6.43
N HIS A 118 11.75 -2.04 -5.31
CA HIS A 118 12.44 -3.05 -4.52
C HIS A 118 11.49 -3.67 -3.49
N TRP A 119 10.53 -4.44 -4.01
CA TRP A 119 9.39 -4.95 -3.27
C TRP A 119 9.74 -5.85 -2.09
N PHE A 120 10.76 -6.71 -2.24
CA PHE A 120 11.20 -7.59 -1.16
C PHE A 120 11.63 -6.78 0.07
N VAL A 121 12.52 -5.80 -0.12
CA VAL A 121 12.97 -4.90 0.96
C VAL A 121 11.80 -4.12 1.54
N MET A 122 10.91 -3.60 0.68
CA MET A 122 9.70 -2.90 1.10
C MET A 122 8.84 -3.75 2.04
N TYR A 123 8.54 -5.00 1.70
CA TYR A 123 7.72 -5.87 2.56
C TYR A 123 8.43 -6.23 3.87
N VAL A 124 9.73 -6.54 3.83
CA VAL A 124 10.50 -6.82 5.06
C VAL A 124 10.42 -5.62 6.01
N LEU A 125 10.61 -4.41 5.49
CA LEU A 125 10.48 -3.18 6.28
C LEU A 125 9.05 -2.96 6.78
N ALA A 126 8.03 -3.14 5.94
CA ALA A 126 6.64 -2.92 6.31
C ALA A 126 6.15 -3.90 7.39
N PHE A 127 6.42 -5.19 7.25
CA PHE A 127 6.09 -6.19 8.29
C PHE A 127 6.88 -5.93 9.57
N GLY A 128 8.19 -5.70 9.45
CA GLY A 128 9.03 -5.39 10.60
C GLY A 128 8.53 -4.17 11.35
N LEU A 129 8.29 -3.06 10.66
CA LEU A 129 7.82 -1.82 11.26
C LEU A 129 6.46 -1.99 11.93
N THR A 130 5.55 -2.76 11.34
CA THR A 130 4.23 -3.06 11.91
C THR A 130 4.32 -3.83 13.23
N SER A 131 5.33 -4.71 13.37
CA SER A 131 5.57 -5.47 14.61
C SER A 131 6.27 -4.66 15.71
N THR A 132 7.01 -3.60 15.37
CA THR A 132 7.82 -2.84 16.34
C THR A 132 7.04 -2.24 17.52
N PRO A 133 5.79 -1.76 17.39
CA PRO A 133 5.03 -1.26 18.53
C PRO A 133 4.69 -2.34 19.57
N LEU A 134 4.56 -3.60 19.15
CA LEU A 134 4.32 -4.72 20.06
C LEU A 134 5.54 -5.01 20.92
N LEU A 135 6.74 -4.84 20.35
CA LEU A 135 8.00 -5.03 21.05
C LEU A 135 8.25 -3.98 22.12
N LEU A 136 7.56 -2.82 22.08
CA LEU A 136 7.63 -1.80 23.14
C LEU A 136 7.04 -2.25 24.47
N PHE A 137 6.22 -3.31 24.47
CA PHE A 137 5.64 -3.90 25.68
C PHE A 137 6.50 -5.04 26.26
N LEU A 138 7.53 -5.48 25.54
CA LEU A 138 8.52 -6.45 26.04
C LEU A 138 9.58 -5.73 26.90
N PRO A 139 10.42 -6.47 27.65
CA PRO A 139 11.53 -5.88 28.41
C PRO A 139 12.43 -4.97 27.54
N PHE A 140 13.06 -3.98 28.18
CA PHE A 140 13.83 -2.93 27.49
C PHE A 140 14.82 -3.50 26.45
N GLY A 141 14.82 -2.92 25.25
CA GLY A 141 15.82 -3.19 24.21
C GLY A 141 15.31 -3.93 22.97
N TYR A 142 14.20 -4.69 23.03
CA TYR A 142 13.76 -5.48 21.87
C TYR A 142 13.29 -4.62 20.69
N ALA A 143 12.51 -3.57 20.96
CA ALA A 143 12.03 -2.68 19.91
C ALA A 143 13.18 -1.89 19.28
N GLU A 144 14.16 -1.49 20.09
CA GLU A 144 15.36 -0.77 19.69
C GLU A 144 16.25 -1.64 18.81
N VAL A 145 16.49 -2.89 19.21
CA VAL A 145 17.23 -3.85 18.38
C VAL A 145 16.50 -4.10 17.06
N ALA A 146 15.18 -4.30 17.10
CA ALA A 146 14.38 -4.52 15.90
C ALA A 146 14.47 -3.33 14.93
N ILE A 147 14.34 -2.08 15.42
CA ILE A 147 14.41 -0.91 14.53
C ILE A 147 15.83 -0.69 13.96
N VAL A 148 16.88 -1.03 14.70
CA VAL A 148 18.27 -1.00 14.19
C VAL A 148 18.49 -2.06 13.11
N LEU A 149 17.91 -3.25 13.28
CA LEU A 149 17.94 -4.30 12.25
C LEU A 149 17.18 -3.85 10.99
N LEU A 150 16.01 -3.24 11.13
CA LEU A 150 15.24 -2.71 10.00
C LEU A 150 15.97 -1.57 9.29
N TYR A 151 16.60 -0.66 10.04
CA TYR A 151 17.48 0.35 9.46
C TYR A 151 18.62 -0.29 8.66
N THR A 152 19.21 -1.37 9.15
CA THR A 152 20.27 -2.10 8.42
C THR A 152 19.74 -2.67 7.11
N VAL A 153 18.54 -3.26 7.11
CA VAL A 153 17.85 -3.74 5.90
C VAL A 153 17.62 -2.58 4.91
N ALA A 154 17.12 -1.43 5.38
CA ALA A 154 16.93 -0.25 4.55
C ALA A 154 18.25 0.25 3.95
N TRP A 155 19.32 0.30 4.74
CA TRP A 155 20.64 0.71 4.27
C TRP A 155 21.19 -0.23 3.18
N LEU A 156 21.08 -1.54 3.39
CA LEU A 156 21.48 -2.54 2.39
C LEU A 156 20.65 -2.44 1.11
N GLY A 157 19.33 -2.23 1.24
CA GLY A 157 18.44 -2.02 0.11
C GLY A 157 18.81 -0.77 -0.70
N PHE A 158 19.08 0.37 -0.04
CA PHE A 158 19.53 1.58 -0.74
C PHE A 158 20.88 1.37 -1.43
N ARG A 159 21.78 0.61 -0.82
CA ARG A 159 23.07 0.26 -1.44
C ARG A 159 22.85 -0.54 -2.73
N GLU A 160 22.01 -1.58 -2.69
CA GLU A 160 21.71 -2.40 -3.86
C GLU A 160 21.08 -1.57 -4.99
N ILE A 161 20.11 -0.71 -4.65
CA ILE A 161 19.48 0.19 -5.61
C ILE A 161 20.52 1.11 -6.27
N LEU A 162 21.38 1.75 -5.49
CA LEU A 162 22.37 2.69 -6.03
C LEU A 162 23.43 1.99 -6.90
N ILE A 163 23.73 0.72 -6.66
CA ILE A 163 24.61 -0.08 -7.51
C ILE A 163 23.94 -0.33 -8.88
N ASN A 164 22.65 -0.63 -8.87
CA ASN A 164 21.89 -0.98 -10.07
C ASN A 164 21.28 0.23 -10.81
N LEU A 165 21.42 1.44 -10.27
CA LEU A 165 20.83 2.67 -10.83
C LEU A 165 21.16 2.89 -12.33
N PRO A 166 22.40 2.69 -12.82
CA PRO A 166 22.70 2.89 -14.24
C PRO A 166 21.95 1.92 -15.17
N VAL A 167 21.78 0.67 -14.74
CA VAL A 167 21.04 -0.35 -15.50
C VAL A 167 19.55 -0.04 -15.51
N GLN A 168 19.04 0.48 -14.38
CA GLN A 168 17.64 0.88 -14.27
C GLN A 168 17.32 2.15 -15.07
N ALA A 169 18.29 3.02 -15.36
CA ALA A 169 18.11 4.23 -16.16
C ALA A 169 17.42 3.94 -17.50
N ASP A 170 17.86 2.89 -18.18
CA ASP A 170 17.32 2.48 -19.49
C ASP A 170 15.85 2.03 -19.37
N THR A 171 15.48 1.43 -18.24
CA THR A 171 14.08 1.02 -17.96
C THR A 171 13.19 2.16 -17.44
N PHE A 172 13.76 3.20 -16.83
CA PHE A 172 13.00 4.33 -16.27
C PHE A 172 12.58 5.34 -17.34
N THR A 173 13.36 5.50 -18.41
CA THR A 173 13.15 6.54 -19.43
C THR A 173 12.00 6.22 -20.39
N THR A 174 11.56 4.97 -20.53
CA THR A 174 10.55 4.51 -21.51
C THR A 174 9.09 4.56 -21.03
N ASN A 175 8.74 5.54 -20.18
CA ASN A 175 7.40 5.87 -19.64
C ASN A 175 7.18 5.40 -18.19
N PHE A 176 7.40 6.34 -17.27
CA PHE A 176 6.93 6.31 -15.89
C PHE A 176 5.41 6.12 -15.74
N ASN A 177 4.63 6.22 -16.82
CA ASN A 177 3.16 6.13 -16.77
C ASN A 177 2.59 4.70 -16.73
N TYR A 178 3.34 3.64 -17.08
CA TYR A 178 2.72 2.31 -17.20
C TYR A 178 3.56 1.10 -16.74
N SER A 179 4.88 1.22 -16.55
CA SER A 179 5.72 0.07 -16.16
C SER A 179 5.66 -0.26 -14.66
N PHE A 180 4.91 0.50 -13.85
CA PHE A 180 4.84 0.42 -12.38
C PHE A 180 4.53 -0.98 -11.81
N LEU A 181 3.86 -1.85 -12.59
CA LEU A 181 3.37 -3.15 -12.11
C LEU A 181 3.53 -4.32 -13.10
N MET A 182 4.13 -4.10 -14.27
CA MET A 182 4.29 -5.16 -15.27
C MET A 182 5.58 -5.94 -15.06
N ASP A 183 5.49 -7.27 -15.03
CA ASP A 183 6.65 -8.15 -15.11
C ASP A 183 7.37 -7.92 -16.46
N ALA A 184 8.69 -8.13 -16.50
CA ALA A 184 9.50 -7.92 -17.70
C ALA A 184 8.99 -8.78 -18.88
N GLU A 185 8.42 -9.95 -18.59
CA GLU A 185 7.76 -10.79 -19.60
C GLU A 185 6.48 -10.15 -20.15
N THR A 186 5.67 -9.51 -19.30
CA THR A 186 4.49 -8.79 -19.75
C THR A 186 4.90 -7.56 -20.54
N GLU A 187 5.94 -6.83 -20.12
CA GLU A 187 6.52 -5.73 -20.87
C GLU A 187 6.99 -6.17 -22.26
N ALA A 188 7.69 -7.31 -22.39
CA ALA A 188 8.10 -7.86 -23.68
C ALA A 188 6.89 -8.19 -24.58
N ARG A 189 5.84 -8.80 -24.03
CA ARG A 189 4.58 -9.05 -24.76
C ARG A 189 3.88 -7.76 -25.16
N TYR A 190 4.08 -6.67 -24.40
CA TYR A 190 3.55 -5.35 -24.67
C TYR A 190 4.40 -4.50 -25.61
N THR A 191 5.70 -4.75 -25.70
CA THR A 191 6.61 -4.07 -26.64
C THR A 191 6.57 -4.66 -28.03
N ASN A 192 5.93 -5.83 -28.22
CA ASN A 192 5.55 -6.32 -29.54
C ASN A 192 4.50 -5.36 -30.13
N LYS A 193 5.00 -4.28 -30.72
CA LYS A 193 4.25 -3.43 -31.63
C LYS A 193 3.66 -4.35 -32.68
N LEU A 194 2.34 -4.35 -32.80
CA LEU A 194 1.65 -5.03 -33.90
C LEU A 194 2.01 -4.38 -35.24
N GLY A 195 2.63 -3.19 -35.18
CA GLY A 195 3.06 -2.42 -36.31
C GLY A 195 1.94 -1.48 -36.74
N ASN A 196 2.30 -0.36 -37.34
CA ASN A 196 1.33 0.53 -37.97
C ASN A 196 0.68 -0.22 -39.16
N PRO A 197 -0.67 -0.28 -39.29
CA PRO A 197 -1.71 0.44 -38.54
C PRO A 197 -2.38 -0.34 -37.39
N PHE A 198 -1.98 -1.58 -37.16
CA PHE A 198 -2.61 -2.47 -36.19
C PHE A 198 -2.34 -2.10 -34.72
N ASP A 199 -1.37 -1.21 -34.45
CA ASP A 199 -1.16 -0.66 -33.11
C ASP A 199 -2.41 0.05 -32.56
N GLN A 200 -3.33 0.53 -33.41
CA GLN A 200 -4.62 1.11 -33.00
C GLN A 200 -5.64 0.07 -32.52
N LEU A 201 -5.47 -1.20 -32.89
CA LEU A 201 -6.33 -2.30 -32.45
C LEU A 201 -5.87 -2.88 -31.10
N ARG A 202 -4.77 -2.37 -30.55
CA ARG A 202 -4.27 -2.79 -29.25
C ARG A 202 -5.29 -2.37 -28.18
N PRO A 203 -5.74 -3.30 -27.31
CA PRO A 203 -6.59 -2.90 -26.21
C PRO A 203 -5.79 -1.94 -25.31
N ASP A 204 -6.41 -0.80 -24.97
CA ASP A 204 -5.92 0.08 -23.91
C ASP A 204 -6.03 -0.68 -22.59
N LEU A 205 -4.95 -1.36 -22.25
CA LEU A 205 -4.90 -2.21 -21.09
C LEU A 205 -4.74 -1.32 -19.87
N PRO A 206 -5.53 -1.53 -18.80
CA PRO A 206 -5.38 -0.73 -17.61
C PRO A 206 -3.94 -0.86 -17.10
N PRO A 207 -3.30 0.25 -16.68
CA PRO A 207 -1.89 0.27 -16.25
C PRO A 207 -1.57 -0.67 -15.07
N TRP A 208 -2.61 -1.19 -14.40
CA TRP A 208 -2.52 -1.68 -13.04
C TRP A 208 -2.88 -3.16 -12.98
N GLN A 209 -1.88 -4.03 -13.08
CA GLN A 209 -2.03 -5.44 -12.76
C GLN A 209 -1.03 -5.81 -11.69
N LEU A 210 -1.51 -5.93 -10.46
CA LEU A 210 -0.68 -6.34 -9.35
C LEU A 210 -0.37 -7.85 -9.47
N PRO A 211 0.90 -8.29 -9.52
CA PRO A 211 1.20 -9.71 -9.50
C PRO A 211 0.58 -10.40 -8.28
N ARG A 212 0.07 -11.62 -8.45
CA ARG A 212 -0.73 -12.33 -7.41
C ARG A 212 -0.03 -12.41 -6.05
N TRP A 213 1.29 -12.60 -6.04
CA TRP A 213 2.06 -12.68 -4.81
C TRP A 213 2.03 -11.36 -4.01
N HIS A 214 1.99 -10.19 -4.67
CA HIS A 214 1.79 -8.91 -3.99
C HIS A 214 0.41 -8.84 -3.35
N GLY A 215 -0.62 -9.38 -4.01
CA GLY A 215 -1.96 -9.47 -3.44
C GLY A 215 -1.96 -10.23 -2.13
N VAL A 216 -1.24 -11.37 -2.08
CA VAL A 216 -1.01 -12.15 -0.85
C VAL A 216 -0.28 -11.29 0.20
N MET A 217 0.84 -10.66 -0.15
CA MET A 217 1.65 -9.89 0.80
C MET A 217 0.94 -8.65 1.33
N ILE A 218 0.19 -7.92 0.49
CA ILE A 218 -0.61 -6.76 0.92
C ILE A 218 -1.73 -7.22 1.86
N SER A 219 -2.40 -8.34 1.57
CA SER A 219 -3.45 -8.89 2.43
C SER A 219 -2.91 -9.30 3.79
N LEU A 220 -1.75 -9.95 3.81
CA LEU A 220 -1.03 -10.28 5.05
C LEU A 220 -0.64 -9.01 5.81
N LEU A 221 -0.11 -7.99 5.13
CA LEU A 221 0.30 -6.73 5.76
C LEU A 221 -0.90 -5.99 6.38
N ILE A 222 -2.05 -5.95 5.70
CA ILE A 222 -3.31 -5.39 6.25
C ILE A 222 -3.70 -6.13 7.53
N GLY A 223 -3.67 -7.47 7.52
CA GLY A 223 -3.96 -8.27 8.69
C GLY A 223 -2.98 -8.03 9.84
N THR A 224 -1.68 -8.01 9.55
CA THR A 224 -0.65 -7.72 10.57
C THR A 224 -0.82 -6.33 11.16
N PHE A 225 -1.17 -5.33 10.34
CA PHE A 225 -1.43 -3.97 10.82
C PHE A 225 -2.64 -3.92 11.74
N TYR A 226 -3.74 -4.56 11.33
CA TYR A 226 -4.95 -4.66 12.13
C TYR A 226 -4.68 -5.36 13.48
N TYR A 227 -4.04 -6.54 13.44
CA TYR A 227 -3.71 -7.30 14.64
C TYR A 227 -2.79 -6.54 15.58
N SER A 228 -1.73 -5.94 15.04
CA SER A 228 -0.76 -5.18 15.84
C SER A 228 -1.44 -3.97 16.50
N GLY A 229 -2.33 -3.28 15.79
CA GLY A 229 -3.13 -2.19 16.35
C GLY A 229 -4.02 -2.65 17.52
N LEU A 230 -4.76 -3.76 17.33
CA LEU A 230 -5.58 -4.36 18.39
C LEU A 230 -4.74 -4.77 19.60
N SER A 231 -3.60 -5.43 19.38
CA SER A 231 -2.71 -5.87 20.45
C SER A 231 -2.10 -4.69 21.21
N VAL A 232 -1.67 -3.62 20.53
CA VAL A 232 -1.17 -2.40 21.19
C VAL A 232 -2.25 -1.79 22.08
N ILE A 233 -3.49 -1.66 21.59
CA ILE A 233 -4.59 -1.10 22.38
C ILE A 233 -4.93 -2.00 23.57
N SER A 234 -4.96 -3.32 23.38
CA SER A 234 -5.22 -4.28 24.46
C SER A 234 -4.13 -4.30 25.52
N LEU A 235 -2.86 -4.20 25.13
CA LEU A 235 -1.75 -4.13 26.07
C LEU A 235 -1.74 -2.79 26.82
N ALA A 236 -2.07 -1.69 26.14
CA ALA A 236 -2.18 -0.37 26.76
C ALA A 236 -3.35 -0.25 27.74
N SER A 237 -4.45 -0.95 27.52
CA SER A 237 -5.61 -0.93 28.43
C SER A 237 -5.35 -1.71 29.73
N GLY A 238 -4.48 -2.71 29.70
CA GLY A 238 -4.20 -3.61 30.83
C GLY A 238 -5.37 -4.49 31.26
N GLN A 239 -6.47 -4.47 30.51
CA GLN A 239 -7.69 -5.21 30.82
C GLN A 239 -7.78 -6.47 29.95
N PRO A 240 -7.96 -7.67 30.54
CA PRO A 240 -8.16 -8.89 29.77
C PRO A 240 -9.47 -8.78 28.97
N GLY A 241 -9.47 -9.29 27.72
CA GLY A 241 -10.64 -9.31 26.85
C GLY A 241 -10.85 -8.07 25.97
N VAL A 242 -10.19 -6.94 26.24
CA VAL A 242 -10.35 -5.71 25.44
C VAL A 242 -10.02 -5.91 23.96
N MET A 243 -9.03 -6.75 23.65
CA MET A 243 -8.70 -7.09 22.27
C MET A 243 -9.90 -7.70 21.52
N ASP A 244 -10.57 -8.66 22.15
CA ASP A 244 -11.72 -9.36 21.56
C ASP A 244 -12.94 -8.44 21.48
N ASP A 245 -13.17 -7.58 22.48
CA ASP A 245 -14.27 -6.61 22.49
C ASP A 245 -14.13 -5.57 21.37
N ILE A 246 -12.91 -5.04 21.17
CA ILE A 246 -12.63 -4.08 20.09
C ILE A 246 -12.72 -4.77 18.73
N ALA A 247 -12.17 -5.98 18.61
CA ALA A 247 -12.25 -6.75 17.38
C ALA A 247 -13.71 -7.03 17.01
N PHE A 248 -14.52 -7.42 17.99
CA PHE A 248 -15.96 -7.62 17.86
C PHE A 248 -16.63 -6.33 17.39
N GLY A 249 -16.42 -5.20 18.06
CA GLY A 249 -17.01 -3.92 17.61
C GLY A 249 -16.64 -3.51 16.17
N ASN A 250 -15.39 -3.76 15.75
CA ASN A 250 -14.87 -3.29 14.47
C ASN A 250 -15.16 -4.20 13.27
N PHE A 251 -15.37 -5.50 13.48
CA PHE A 251 -15.46 -6.44 12.36
C PHE A 251 -16.62 -6.21 11.36
N PRO A 252 -17.82 -5.70 11.71
CA PRO A 252 -18.86 -5.40 10.72
C PRO A 252 -18.43 -4.25 9.83
N MET A 253 -17.78 -3.23 10.41
CA MET A 253 -17.24 -2.10 9.66
C MET A 253 -16.18 -2.56 8.68
N MET A 254 -15.28 -3.46 9.09
CA MET A 254 -14.27 -4.05 8.19
C MET A 254 -14.90 -4.85 7.05
N CYS A 255 -15.87 -5.72 7.35
CA CYS A 255 -16.61 -6.45 6.33
C CYS A 255 -17.29 -5.50 5.34
N MET A 256 -17.94 -4.43 5.84
CA MET A 256 -18.54 -3.40 4.98
C MET A 256 -17.51 -2.72 4.09
N MET A 257 -16.32 -2.37 4.60
CA MET A 257 -15.25 -1.80 3.79
C MET A 257 -14.78 -2.76 2.69
N ILE A 258 -14.67 -4.06 2.97
CA ILE A 258 -14.33 -5.08 1.97
C ILE A 258 -15.42 -5.15 0.88
N PHE A 259 -16.71 -5.12 1.26
CA PHE A 259 -17.81 -5.11 0.30
C PHE A 259 -17.84 -3.83 -0.54
N VAL A 260 -17.52 -2.67 0.04
CA VAL A 260 -17.38 -1.41 -0.70
C VAL A 260 -16.23 -1.49 -1.69
N ALA A 261 -15.05 -1.98 -1.26
CA ALA A 261 -13.89 -2.16 -2.14
C ALA A 261 -14.21 -3.14 -3.29
N PHE A 262 -14.90 -4.23 -3.00
CA PHE A 262 -15.39 -5.17 -4.01
C PHE A 262 -16.44 -4.54 -4.94
N GLY A 263 -17.33 -3.69 -4.43
CA GLY A 263 -18.31 -2.96 -5.24
C GLY A 263 -17.64 -1.99 -6.22
N VAL A 264 -16.66 -1.22 -5.76
CA VAL A 264 -15.85 -0.34 -6.61
C VAL A 264 -15.12 -1.15 -7.68
N TYR A 265 -14.56 -2.29 -7.30
CA TYR A 265 -13.94 -3.23 -8.22
C TYR A 265 -14.92 -3.72 -9.31
N LEU A 266 -16.12 -4.18 -8.92
CA LEU A 266 -17.14 -4.65 -9.86
C LEU A 266 -17.59 -3.56 -10.82
N VAL A 267 -17.82 -2.34 -10.32
CA VAL A 267 -18.19 -1.19 -11.16
C VAL A 267 -17.09 -0.91 -12.19
N THR A 268 -15.83 -0.96 -11.77
CA THR A 268 -14.69 -0.74 -12.65
C THR A 268 -14.58 -1.82 -13.73
N MET A 269 -14.76 -3.10 -13.36
CA MET A 269 -14.69 -4.24 -14.28
C MET A 269 -15.85 -4.27 -15.28
N THR A 270 -17.06 -4.01 -14.81
CA THR A 270 -18.29 -4.08 -15.63
C THR A 270 -18.57 -2.80 -16.40
N ASN A 271 -17.78 -1.75 -16.19
CA ASN A 271 -17.89 -0.53 -16.98
C ASN A 271 -17.73 -0.86 -18.47
N ASN A 272 -18.73 -0.53 -19.27
CA ASN A 272 -18.84 -0.87 -20.70
C ASN A 272 -18.98 -2.36 -21.09
N HIS A 273 -19.10 -3.27 -20.13
CA HIS A 273 -19.22 -4.71 -20.39
C HIS A 273 -20.49 -5.26 -19.75
N LEU A 274 -21.49 -5.55 -20.58
CA LEU A 274 -22.78 -6.08 -20.10
C LEU A 274 -22.81 -7.62 -20.16
N PRO A 275 -23.53 -8.26 -19.23
CA PRO A 275 -23.70 -9.71 -19.27
C PRO A 275 -24.43 -10.14 -20.56
N PRO A 276 -24.06 -11.29 -21.16
CA PRO A 276 -24.69 -11.75 -22.41
C PRO A 276 -26.15 -12.16 -22.22
N LEU A 277 -26.54 -12.55 -21.00
CA LEU A 277 -27.90 -12.88 -20.60
C LEU A 277 -28.24 -12.10 -19.34
N SER A 278 -29.44 -11.51 -19.31
CA SER A 278 -30.01 -10.93 -18.09
C SER A 278 -30.22 -12.01 -17.02
N LEU A 279 -30.35 -11.62 -15.75
CA LEU A 279 -30.64 -12.57 -14.65
C LEU A 279 -31.88 -13.44 -14.94
N LEU A 280 -32.94 -12.83 -15.48
CA LEU A 280 -34.14 -13.57 -15.88
C LEU A 280 -33.87 -14.52 -17.05
N GLY A 281 -33.03 -14.12 -18.01
CA GLY A 281 -32.57 -14.98 -19.10
C GLY A 281 -31.78 -16.19 -18.59
N ARG A 282 -30.91 -16.00 -17.59
CA ARG A 282 -30.15 -17.07 -16.93
C ARG A 282 -31.08 -18.07 -16.22
N LEU A 283 -32.07 -17.57 -15.47
CA LEU A 283 -33.08 -18.41 -14.81
C LEU A 283 -33.92 -19.21 -15.81
N ARG A 284 -34.44 -18.56 -16.86
CA ARG A 284 -35.28 -19.21 -17.88
C ARG A 284 -34.53 -20.27 -18.68
N THR A 285 -33.24 -20.06 -18.94
CA THR A 285 -32.41 -21.00 -19.72
C THR A 285 -31.76 -22.09 -18.86
N GLY A 286 -31.92 -22.05 -17.54
CA GLY A 286 -31.22 -22.94 -16.61
C GLY A 286 -29.70 -22.74 -16.54
N ARG A 287 -29.17 -21.69 -17.21
CA ARG A 287 -27.75 -21.36 -17.23
C ARG A 287 -27.45 -20.27 -16.22
N LEU A 288 -27.48 -20.62 -14.93
CA LEU A 288 -27.19 -19.70 -13.83
C LEU A 288 -25.76 -19.13 -13.91
N LEU A 289 -24.81 -19.99 -14.25
CA LEU A 289 -23.40 -19.64 -14.43
C LEU A 289 -23.02 -19.59 -15.90
N ILE A 290 -22.40 -18.49 -16.30
CA ILE A 290 -21.85 -18.28 -17.64
C ILE A 290 -20.33 -18.41 -17.53
N PRO A 291 -19.74 -19.47 -18.11
CA PRO A 291 -18.30 -19.66 -18.12
C PRO A 291 -17.59 -18.40 -18.65
N SER A 292 -16.41 -18.11 -18.09
CA SER A 292 -15.58 -16.93 -18.38
C SER A 292 -16.15 -15.58 -17.91
N TYR A 293 -17.43 -15.27 -18.17
CA TYR A 293 -18.02 -14.00 -17.72
C TYR A 293 -18.12 -13.94 -16.19
N ASP A 294 -18.64 -14.98 -15.54
CA ASP A 294 -18.89 -14.94 -14.09
C ASP A 294 -17.62 -15.06 -13.22
N ARG A 295 -16.44 -15.21 -13.83
CA ARG A 295 -15.15 -15.19 -13.10
C ARG A 295 -14.95 -13.90 -12.31
N VAL A 296 -15.50 -12.78 -12.79
CA VAL A 296 -15.44 -11.48 -12.10
C VAL A 296 -16.11 -11.50 -10.72
N TYR A 297 -17.07 -12.41 -10.49
CA TYR A 297 -17.78 -12.56 -9.22
C TYR A 297 -17.13 -13.58 -8.27
N SER A 298 -16.07 -14.27 -8.70
CA SER A 298 -15.39 -15.25 -7.85
C SER A 298 -14.82 -14.68 -6.55
N PRO A 299 -14.29 -13.43 -6.48
CA PRO A 299 -13.91 -12.82 -5.21
C PRO A 299 -15.10 -12.65 -4.25
N ALA A 300 -16.28 -12.29 -4.76
CA ALA A 300 -17.50 -12.14 -3.95
C ALA A 300 -17.88 -13.43 -3.26
N LEU A 301 -17.87 -14.55 -4.02
CA LEU A 301 -18.18 -15.86 -3.46
C LEU A 301 -17.17 -16.23 -2.37
N GLY A 302 -15.88 -16.02 -2.62
CA GLY A 302 -14.84 -16.24 -1.61
C GLY A 302 -15.04 -15.40 -0.35
N ILE A 303 -15.29 -14.09 -0.51
CA ILE A 303 -15.55 -13.17 0.60
C ILE A 303 -16.81 -13.60 1.38
N LEU A 304 -17.91 -13.90 0.69
CA LEU A 304 -19.15 -14.35 1.33
C LEU A 304 -18.94 -15.64 2.10
N THR A 305 -18.26 -16.64 1.53
CA THR A 305 -17.95 -17.89 2.23
C THR A 305 -17.13 -17.63 3.50
N VAL A 306 -16.07 -16.82 3.41
CA VAL A 306 -15.20 -16.51 4.54
C VAL A 306 -15.95 -15.75 5.64
N VAL A 307 -16.74 -14.74 5.27
CA VAL A 307 -17.55 -13.96 6.22
C VAL A 307 -18.63 -14.82 6.86
N SER A 308 -19.30 -15.70 6.10
CA SER A 308 -20.29 -16.64 6.66
C SER A 308 -19.66 -17.59 7.68
N LEU A 309 -18.50 -18.17 7.38
CA LEU A 309 -17.77 -19.02 8.33
C LEU A 309 -17.33 -18.25 9.59
N ALA A 310 -16.87 -17.01 9.42
CA ALA A 310 -16.50 -16.15 10.55
C ALA A 310 -17.72 -15.68 11.38
N SER A 311 -18.90 -15.57 10.77
CA SER A 311 -20.13 -15.11 11.45
C SER A 311 -20.64 -16.09 12.51
N GLU A 312 -20.39 -17.39 12.35
CA GLU A 312 -20.71 -18.38 13.37
C GLU A 312 -19.85 -18.18 14.63
N GLN A 313 -18.54 -17.95 14.44
CA GLN A 313 -17.61 -17.65 15.53
C GLN A 313 -17.94 -16.33 16.22
N TRP A 314 -18.38 -15.33 15.44
CA TRP A 314 -18.90 -14.08 15.94
C TRP A 314 -20.08 -14.31 16.90
N TRP A 315 -21.08 -15.10 16.49
CA TRP A 315 -22.29 -15.31 17.29
C TRP A 315 -22.00 -15.97 18.63
N ASN A 316 -21.04 -16.89 18.63
CA ASN A 316 -20.69 -17.67 19.82
C ASN A 316 -19.69 -16.95 20.76
N ARG A 317 -19.22 -15.74 20.41
CA ARG A 317 -18.16 -15.02 21.14
C ARG A 317 -16.99 -15.93 21.51
N GLY A 318 -16.46 -16.63 20.51
CA GLY A 318 -15.35 -17.56 20.72
C GLY A 318 -14.17 -16.88 21.41
N GLN A 319 -13.56 -17.58 22.37
CA GLN A 319 -12.24 -17.21 22.89
C GLN A 319 -11.29 -17.21 21.68
N ASN A 320 -10.57 -16.11 21.42
CA ASN A 320 -9.76 -15.84 20.23
C ASN A 320 -10.47 -15.19 19.03
N PHE A 321 -11.56 -14.45 19.25
CA PHE A 321 -12.26 -13.72 18.19
C PHE A 321 -11.32 -12.74 17.44
N ALA A 322 -10.38 -12.08 18.12
CA ALA A 322 -9.43 -11.18 17.49
C ALA A 322 -8.50 -11.87 16.47
N ILE A 323 -8.07 -13.10 16.74
CA ILE A 323 -7.24 -13.89 15.82
C ILE A 323 -8.08 -14.32 14.60
N THR A 324 -9.27 -14.86 14.85
CA THR A 324 -10.17 -15.33 13.78
C THR A 324 -10.61 -14.18 12.87
N SER A 325 -10.96 -13.02 13.43
CA SER A 325 -11.32 -11.82 12.65
C SER A 325 -10.15 -11.29 11.82
N THR A 326 -8.92 -11.32 12.35
CA THR A 326 -7.71 -10.98 11.60
C THR A 326 -7.49 -11.96 10.44
N ALA A 327 -7.58 -13.26 10.69
CA ALA A 327 -7.44 -14.28 9.65
C ALA A 327 -8.51 -14.11 8.57
N CYS A 328 -9.76 -13.84 8.96
CA CYS A 328 -10.86 -13.53 8.05
C CYS A 328 -10.52 -12.31 7.17
N LEU A 329 -10.02 -11.22 7.75
CA LEU A 329 -9.62 -10.02 7.01
C LEU A 329 -8.52 -10.33 5.97
N ILE A 330 -7.50 -11.10 6.36
CA ILE A 330 -6.42 -11.54 5.47
C ILE A 330 -6.99 -12.34 4.30
N VAL A 331 -7.83 -13.35 4.56
CA VAL A 331 -8.38 -14.21 3.51
C VAL A 331 -9.34 -13.43 2.61
N CYS A 332 -10.18 -12.55 3.16
CA CYS A 332 -11.03 -11.67 2.36
C CYS A 332 -10.19 -10.74 1.44
N GLY A 333 -9.12 -10.16 1.98
CA GLY A 333 -8.15 -9.39 1.20
C GLY A 333 -7.52 -10.22 0.08
N MET A 334 -7.12 -11.46 0.37
CA MET A 334 -6.58 -12.38 -0.64
C MET A 334 -7.63 -12.71 -1.70
N CYS A 335 -8.88 -12.97 -1.32
CA CYS A 335 -9.95 -13.19 -2.29
C CYS A 335 -10.11 -11.99 -3.23
N LEU A 336 -10.07 -10.78 -2.68
CA LEU A 336 -10.19 -9.56 -3.47
C LEU A 336 -8.97 -9.30 -4.36
N LEU A 337 -7.74 -9.51 -3.88
CA LEU A 337 -6.53 -9.12 -4.61
C LEU A 337 -5.94 -10.23 -5.48
N VAL A 338 -6.17 -11.51 -5.13
CA VAL A 338 -5.56 -12.67 -5.80
C VAL A 338 -6.53 -13.35 -6.76
N PHE A 339 -7.81 -13.50 -6.38
CA PHE A 339 -8.81 -14.14 -7.24
C PHE A 339 -9.51 -13.19 -8.22
N THR A 340 -9.24 -11.89 -8.11
CA THR A 340 -9.67 -10.93 -9.11
C THR A 340 -9.06 -11.30 -10.47
N PRO A 341 -9.87 -11.64 -11.48
CA PRO A 341 -9.34 -11.86 -12.82
C PRO A 341 -8.72 -10.58 -13.33
N ASN A 342 -7.69 -10.74 -14.14
CA ASN A 342 -7.09 -9.63 -14.86
C ASN A 342 -8.15 -9.02 -15.80
N LEU A 343 -8.34 -7.69 -15.76
CA LEU A 343 -9.34 -7.00 -16.61
C LEU A 343 -9.11 -7.34 -18.08
N ALA A 344 -7.84 -7.34 -18.51
CA ALA A 344 -7.42 -7.68 -19.87
C ALA A 344 -7.89 -9.08 -20.28
N GLU A 345 -7.51 -10.05 -19.47
CA GLU A 345 -7.79 -11.46 -19.70
C GLU A 345 -9.29 -11.71 -19.65
N TRP A 346 -9.99 -11.09 -18.70
CA TRP A 346 -11.44 -11.19 -18.59
C TRP A 346 -12.14 -10.57 -19.79
N GLN A 347 -11.74 -9.39 -20.24
CA GLN A 347 -12.33 -8.75 -21.43
C GLN A 347 -12.12 -9.59 -22.70
N LEU A 348 -10.93 -10.20 -22.86
CA LEU A 348 -10.61 -11.01 -24.04
C LEU A 348 -11.27 -12.39 -24.02
N THR A 349 -11.48 -12.98 -22.84
CA THR A 349 -12.00 -14.35 -22.70
C THR A 349 -13.48 -14.42 -22.35
N SER A 350 -14.07 -13.32 -21.86
CA SER A 350 -15.48 -13.30 -21.46
C SER A 350 -16.39 -13.17 -22.68
N SER A 351 -17.49 -13.91 -22.67
CA SER A 351 -18.58 -13.74 -23.63
C SER A 351 -19.43 -12.52 -23.25
N CYS A 352 -18.82 -11.35 -23.09
CA CYS A 352 -19.52 -10.12 -22.75
C CYS A 352 -20.11 -9.46 -24.01
N ARG A 353 -21.23 -8.73 -23.82
CA ARG A 353 -21.67 -7.77 -24.82
C ARG A 353 -20.87 -6.49 -24.62
N ILE A 354 -20.10 -6.09 -25.62
CA ILE A 354 -19.44 -4.78 -25.63
C ILE A 354 -20.57 -3.75 -25.67
N GLY A 355 -20.74 -2.99 -24.59
CA GLY A 355 -21.70 -1.91 -24.57
C GLY A 355 -21.33 -0.88 -25.65
N MET A 356 -22.31 -0.35 -26.38
CA MET A 356 -22.10 0.76 -27.33
C MET A 356 -21.54 2.05 -26.68
N GLY A 357 -21.18 2.03 -25.40
CA GLY A 357 -20.87 3.20 -24.59
C GLY A 357 -19.61 3.96 -25.03
N ALA A 358 -18.52 3.28 -25.37
CA ALA A 358 -17.26 3.93 -25.75
C ALA A 358 -16.97 3.79 -27.26
N LEU A 359 -16.96 2.54 -27.75
CA LEU A 359 -16.79 2.25 -29.18
C LEU A 359 -17.97 2.78 -30.02
N GLY A 360 -19.20 2.71 -29.50
CA GLY A 360 -20.36 3.30 -30.16
C GLY A 360 -20.35 4.82 -30.12
N LYS A 361 -19.80 5.45 -29.07
CA LYS A 361 -19.60 6.91 -29.05
C LYS A 361 -18.49 7.35 -30.00
N GLN A 362 -17.37 6.63 -30.06
CA GLN A 362 -16.29 6.91 -31.00
C GLN A 362 -16.73 6.67 -32.44
N SER A 363 -17.41 5.57 -32.74
CA SER A 363 -17.94 5.32 -34.08
C SER A 363 -19.04 6.31 -34.45
N ALA A 364 -19.91 6.72 -33.51
CA ALA A 364 -20.87 7.79 -33.73
C ALA A 364 -20.20 9.15 -33.97
N LEU A 365 -19.14 9.47 -33.21
CA LEU A 365 -18.35 10.69 -33.40
C LEU A 365 -17.59 10.68 -34.72
N GLN A 366 -16.98 9.56 -35.09
CA GLN A 366 -16.33 9.37 -36.39
C GLN A 366 -17.34 9.47 -37.53
N ALA A 367 -18.51 8.84 -37.40
CA ALA A 367 -19.59 8.97 -38.37
C ALA A 367 -20.11 10.43 -38.48
N GLN A 368 -20.15 11.16 -37.37
CA GLN A 368 -20.48 12.59 -37.37
C GLN A 368 -19.38 13.45 -38.01
N GLN A 369 -18.11 13.16 -37.74
CA GLN A 369 -16.98 13.84 -38.37
C GLN A 369 -16.94 13.58 -39.88
N GLN A 370 -17.18 12.34 -40.29
CA GLN A 370 -17.22 11.96 -41.69
C GLN A 370 -18.37 12.67 -42.42
N LYS A 371 -19.58 12.71 -41.83
CA LYS A 371 -20.70 13.51 -42.36
C LYS A 371 -20.37 14.99 -42.50
N LYS A 372 -19.63 15.58 -41.55
CA LYS A 372 -19.19 16.98 -41.64
C LYS A 372 -18.19 17.18 -42.78
N ASN A 373 -17.24 16.28 -42.95
CA ASN A 373 -16.27 16.33 -44.05
C ASN A 373 -16.97 16.21 -45.40
N ASP A 374 -17.93 15.29 -45.55
CA ASP A 374 -18.69 15.09 -46.78
C ASP A 374 -19.52 16.34 -47.14
N GLN A 375 -20.11 17.01 -46.13
CA GLN A 375 -20.84 18.28 -46.33
C GLN A 375 -19.91 19.42 -46.77
N GLN A 376 -18.71 19.51 -46.20
CA GLN A 376 -17.72 20.51 -46.61
C GLN A 376 -17.25 20.29 -48.05
N LEU A 377 -16.98 19.03 -48.43
CA LEU A 377 -16.63 18.65 -49.79
C LEU A 377 -17.75 19.01 -50.79
N ALA A 378 -19.01 18.69 -50.46
CA ALA A 378 -20.16 19.00 -51.30
C ALA A 378 -20.41 20.52 -51.47
N SER A 379 -20.01 21.34 -50.50
CA SER A 379 -20.14 22.80 -50.59
C SER A 379 -18.99 23.49 -51.35
N SER A 380 -17.92 22.75 -51.67
CA SER A 380 -16.69 23.30 -52.27
C SER A 380 -16.55 23.07 -53.78
N GLY A 381 -17.48 22.34 -54.40
CA GLY A 381 -17.59 22.16 -55.85
C GLY A 381 -18.87 22.78 -56.36
#